data_AF-A0A6V8DKF1-F1
#
_entry.id   AF-A0A6V8DKF1-F1
#
_cell.length_a   1.000
_cell.length_b   1.000
_cell.length_c   1.000
_cell.angle_alpha   90.00
_cell.angle_beta   90.00
_cell.angle_gamma   90.00
#
_symmetry.space_group_name_H-M   'P 1'
#
loop_
_entity.id
_entity.type
_entity.pdbx_description
1 polymer ?
#
loop_
_entity_poly.entity_id
_entity_poly.type
_entity_poly.pdbx_seq_one_letter_code
_entity_poly.pdbx_strand_id
1 'polypeptide(L)'
;MEIWYDWRLSRVVDTEGNVLDQVNWTFSDSVNALVERLSELQSGRLSPEARVLANRFPEAVTNPLGALSDESWPELSNEESLMLSKASISLAKRGVAASASDPDRRLDMLSSSSIELRASWTTQESRSVEWAGLFLPDLDLDSRRADIPSCVAKSKDIKHLATELGVSIPGHLPSELEWSAMNSQARGVVSLSERLLLNEQATKELAFTYVPSLSSLIGPLGAARMVVLAGGRERLARMPSGSLQVLGASGAMAAHRRGAPPPKHSPVLFSMPLVSRSPRWVRGKIARFLAGKCSIAVRVDHFGGQSWDDEKIKKIHREAESIRDRFPRPPKRG
;
A
#
# COMPACT_ATOMS: atom_id res chain seq x y z
N MET A 1 29.01 -28.94 21.88
CA MET A 1 28.10 -29.85 21.15
C MET A 1 27.12 -29.00 20.40
N GLU A 2 26.85 -29.36 19.14
CA GLU A 2 25.91 -28.63 18.29
C GLU A 2 24.79 -29.53 17.82
N ILE A 3 23.60 -28.96 17.61
CA ILE A 3 22.48 -29.65 16.99
C ILE A 3 22.38 -29.20 15.55
N TRP A 4 22.59 -30.13 14.62
CA TRP A 4 22.48 -29.92 13.18
C TRP A 4 21.19 -30.58 12.69
N TYR A 5 20.47 -29.93 11.79
CA TYR A 5 19.18 -30.44 11.34
C TYR A 5 18.84 -29.99 9.91
N ASP A 6 18.06 -30.82 9.23
CA ASP A 6 17.28 -30.46 8.05
C ASP A 6 15.80 -30.82 8.28
N TRP A 7 15.03 -30.92 7.20
CA TRP A 7 13.63 -31.34 7.26
C TRP A 7 13.45 -32.86 7.48
N ARG A 8 14.47 -33.68 7.23
CA ARG A 8 14.45 -35.15 7.33
C ARG A 8 14.94 -35.66 8.66
N LEU A 9 15.99 -35.06 9.23
CA LEU A 9 16.65 -35.57 10.42
C LEU A 9 17.32 -34.46 11.23
N SER A 10 17.69 -34.81 12.45
CA SER A 10 18.48 -33.97 13.34
C SER A 10 19.58 -34.82 14.00
N ARG A 11 20.75 -34.22 14.20
CA ARG A 11 21.95 -34.84 14.78
C ARG A 11 22.51 -33.96 15.88
N VAL A 12 23.08 -34.59 16.91
CA VAL A 12 23.97 -33.91 17.86
C VAL A 12 25.40 -34.26 17.50
N VAL A 13 26.24 -33.25 17.36
CA VAL A 13 27.63 -33.38 16.94
C VAL A 13 28.54 -32.81 18.04
N ASP A 14 29.66 -33.47 18.31
CA ASP A 14 30.68 -32.95 19.22
C ASP A 14 31.60 -31.92 18.53
N THR A 15 32.62 -31.43 19.23
CA THR A 15 33.58 -30.45 18.71
C THR A 15 34.54 -31.02 17.67
N GLU A 16 34.63 -32.35 17.54
CA GLU A 16 35.49 -33.05 16.59
C GLU A 16 34.73 -33.49 15.33
N GLY A 17 33.41 -33.25 15.27
CA GLY A 17 32.56 -33.63 14.15
C GLY A 17 31.94 -35.02 14.29
N ASN A 18 32.08 -35.69 15.44
CA ASN A 18 31.48 -37.00 15.64
C ASN A 18 30.00 -36.88 15.99
N VAL A 19 29.17 -37.73 15.38
CA VAL A 19 27.73 -37.81 15.67
C VAL A 19 27.49 -38.57 16.97
N LEU A 20 26.93 -37.90 17.97
CA LEU A 20 26.62 -38.47 19.28
C LEU A 20 25.23 -39.13 19.34
N ASP A 21 24.23 -38.51 18.71
CA ASP A 21 22.86 -39.03 18.60
C ASP A 21 22.23 -38.51 17.29
N GLN A 22 21.31 -39.29 16.72
CA GLN A 22 20.58 -38.95 15.50
C GLN A 22 19.12 -39.36 15.64
N VAL A 23 18.22 -38.45 15.28
CA VAL A 23 16.78 -38.71 15.20
C VAL A 23 16.31 -38.40 13.79
N ASN A 24 15.74 -39.43 13.14
CA ASN A 24 15.17 -39.31 11.81
C ASN A 24 13.66 -39.07 11.91
N TRP A 25 13.15 -38.29 10.97
CA TRP A 25 11.72 -38.24 10.72
C TRP A 25 11.25 -39.57 10.18
N THR A 26 10.39 -40.24 10.93
CA THR A 26 9.72 -41.44 10.44
C THR A 26 8.68 -41.03 9.40
N PHE A 27 8.87 -41.53 8.17
CA PHE A 27 8.04 -41.27 6.99
C PHE A 27 6.55 -41.22 7.32
N SER A 28 5.96 -40.03 7.25
CA SER A 28 4.62 -39.94 6.69
C SER A 28 4.81 -39.63 5.21
N ASP A 29 4.36 -40.49 4.30
CA ASP A 29 4.42 -40.27 2.83
C ASP A 29 3.59 -39.06 2.35
N SER A 30 3.14 -38.21 3.28
CA SER A 30 2.31 -37.06 3.03
C SER A 30 3.15 -35.84 2.71
N VAL A 31 3.05 -35.37 1.47
CA VAL A 31 3.55 -34.06 1.03
C VAL A 31 3.05 -32.95 1.95
N ASN A 32 1.81 -33.04 2.45
CA ASN A 32 1.25 -32.02 3.34
C ASN A 32 1.96 -31.95 4.70
N ALA A 33 2.37 -33.10 5.26
CA ALA A 33 3.13 -33.12 6.51
C ALA A 33 4.50 -32.44 6.35
N LEU A 34 5.16 -32.67 5.20
CA LEU A 34 6.40 -31.98 4.87
C LEU A 34 6.18 -30.47 4.68
N VAL A 35 5.06 -30.05 4.07
CA VAL A 35 4.72 -28.63 3.93
C VAL A 35 4.57 -27.94 5.29
N GLU A 36 3.84 -28.55 6.24
CA GLU A 36 3.72 -27.98 7.59
C GLU A 36 5.09 -27.87 8.28
N ARG A 37 5.90 -28.92 8.15
CA ARG A 37 7.25 -28.95 8.73
C ARG A 37 8.16 -27.87 8.16
N LEU A 38 8.22 -27.72 6.84
CA LEU A 38 9.02 -26.68 6.20
C LEU A 38 8.54 -25.26 6.61
N SER A 39 7.23 -25.08 6.79
CA SER A 39 6.64 -23.83 7.29
C SER A 39 7.09 -23.54 8.74
N GLU A 40 7.12 -24.53 9.62
CA GLU A 40 7.64 -24.39 10.98
C GLU A 40 9.13 -24.00 10.99
N LEU A 41 9.94 -24.67 10.17
CA LEU A 41 11.37 -24.37 10.04
C LEU A 41 11.61 -22.95 9.51
N GLN A 42 10.83 -22.48 8.51
CA GLN A 42 10.90 -21.10 8.01
C GLN A 42 10.54 -20.06 9.08
N SER A 43 9.66 -20.41 10.03
CA SER A 43 9.33 -19.54 11.16
C SER A 43 10.38 -19.52 12.27
N GLY A 44 11.51 -20.21 12.09
CA GLY A 44 12.58 -20.32 13.09
C GLY A 44 12.27 -21.30 14.22
N ARG A 45 11.24 -22.13 14.09
CA ARG A 45 10.93 -23.17 15.07
C ARG A 45 11.76 -24.43 14.80
N LEU A 46 12.21 -25.06 15.89
CA LEU A 46 12.91 -26.33 15.82
C LEU A 46 11.96 -27.45 15.37
N SER A 47 12.48 -28.37 14.55
CA SER A 47 11.78 -29.62 14.24
C SER A 47 11.50 -30.41 15.52
N PRO A 48 10.49 -31.30 15.54
CA PRO A 48 10.26 -32.20 16.66
C PRO A 48 11.52 -33.01 17.04
N GLU A 49 12.27 -33.47 16.04
CA GLU A 49 13.51 -34.23 16.22
C GLU A 49 14.61 -33.39 16.87
N ALA A 50 14.80 -32.14 16.41
CA ALA A 50 15.74 -31.21 17.04
C ALA A 50 15.32 -30.85 18.48
N ARG A 51 14.02 -30.74 18.77
CA ARG A 51 13.52 -30.53 20.15
C ARG A 51 13.79 -31.73 21.05
N VAL A 52 13.59 -32.94 20.56
CA VAL A 52 13.92 -34.17 21.30
C VAL A 52 15.41 -34.20 21.65
N LEU A 53 16.27 -33.90 20.68
CA LEU A 53 17.72 -33.84 20.90
C LEU A 53 18.13 -32.72 21.85
N ALA A 54 17.54 -31.53 21.75
CA ALA A 54 17.78 -30.43 22.69
C ALA A 54 17.39 -30.80 24.14
N ASN A 55 16.31 -31.58 24.31
CA ASN A 55 15.92 -32.07 25.64
C ASN A 55 16.85 -33.18 26.16
N ARG A 56 17.37 -34.05 25.28
CA ARG A 56 18.33 -35.11 25.66
C ARG A 56 19.72 -34.55 25.97
N PHE A 57 20.11 -33.47 25.29
CA PHE A 57 21.42 -32.82 25.42
C PHE A 57 21.24 -31.31 25.71
N PRO A 58 20.95 -30.92 26.96
CA PRO A 58 20.68 -29.52 27.31
C PRO A 58 21.85 -28.55 27.07
N GLU A 59 23.08 -29.08 27.06
CA GLU A 59 24.34 -28.35 26.82
C GLU A 59 24.57 -28.06 25.32
N ALA A 60 23.79 -28.67 24.42
CA ALA A 60 23.98 -28.55 22.98
C ALA A 60 23.32 -27.29 22.40
N VAL A 61 24.06 -26.54 21.58
CA VAL A 61 23.57 -25.32 20.93
C VAL A 61 23.07 -25.62 19.53
N THR A 62 21.91 -25.09 19.16
CA THR A 62 21.36 -25.28 17.80
C THR A 62 22.18 -24.49 16.79
N ASN A 63 22.70 -25.17 15.77
CA ASN A 63 23.45 -24.51 14.71
C ASN A 63 22.47 -23.80 13.73
N PRO A 64 22.62 -22.49 13.48
CA PRO A 64 21.73 -21.75 12.57
C PRO A 64 21.78 -22.19 11.11
N LEU A 65 22.89 -22.75 10.66
CA LEU A 65 23.10 -23.27 9.30
C LEU A 65 22.66 -24.74 9.17
N GLY A 66 22.49 -25.44 10.29
CA GLY A 66 22.00 -26.82 10.33
C GLY A 66 22.81 -27.75 9.43
N ALA A 67 22.11 -28.46 8.54
CA ALA A 67 22.72 -29.39 7.57
C ALA A 67 23.75 -28.76 6.62
N LEU A 68 23.75 -27.44 6.41
CA LEU A 68 24.75 -26.77 5.56
C LEU A 68 26.14 -26.69 6.20
N SER A 69 26.25 -26.94 7.51
CA SER A 69 27.52 -27.00 8.22
C SER A 69 28.23 -28.36 8.10
N ASP A 70 27.56 -29.38 7.53
CA ASP A 70 28.09 -30.73 7.39
C ASP A 70 28.34 -31.07 5.91
N GLU A 71 29.60 -31.17 5.51
CA GLU A 71 29.95 -31.66 4.17
C GLU A 71 29.60 -33.13 3.96
N SER A 72 29.42 -33.89 5.05
CA SER A 72 29.02 -35.30 5.04
C SER A 72 27.51 -35.52 5.21
N TRP A 73 26.70 -34.46 5.09
CA TRP A 73 25.26 -34.58 5.23
C TRP A 73 24.69 -35.52 4.17
N PRO A 74 23.81 -36.47 4.53
CA PRO A 74 23.31 -37.46 3.59
C PRO A 74 22.63 -36.81 2.38
N GLU A 75 22.95 -37.28 1.16
CA GLU A 75 22.26 -36.84 -0.05
C GLU A 75 20.77 -37.23 -0.03
N LEU A 76 19.97 -36.53 -0.83
CA LEU A 76 18.55 -36.82 -0.99
C LEU A 76 18.34 -38.00 -1.92
N SER A 77 17.49 -38.95 -1.54
CA SER A 77 17.01 -39.97 -2.48
C SER A 77 16.16 -39.32 -3.59
N ASN A 78 15.98 -40.02 -4.72
CA ASN A 78 15.12 -39.53 -5.80
C ASN A 78 13.68 -39.28 -5.31
N GLU A 79 13.17 -40.13 -4.42
CA GLU A 79 11.84 -40.00 -3.83
C GLU A 79 11.76 -38.79 -2.90
N GLU A 80 12.76 -38.60 -2.04
CA GLU A 80 12.86 -37.45 -1.13
C GLU A 80 12.99 -36.13 -1.89
N SER A 81 13.80 -36.11 -2.96
CA SER A 81 13.96 -34.95 -3.83
C SER A 81 12.65 -34.58 -4.53
N LEU A 82 11.91 -35.58 -5.03
CA LEU A 82 10.59 -35.37 -5.63
C LEU A 82 9.57 -34.88 -4.59
N MET A 83 9.59 -35.44 -3.38
CA MET A 83 8.72 -35.03 -2.28
C MET A 83 9.01 -33.58 -1.85
N LEU A 84 10.29 -33.23 -1.67
CA LEU A 84 10.74 -31.88 -1.34
C LEU A 84 10.33 -30.88 -2.42
N SER A 85 10.48 -31.24 -3.70
CA SER A 85 10.02 -30.41 -4.83
C SER A 85 8.51 -30.16 -4.78
N LYS A 86 7.70 -31.23 -4.63
CA LYS A 86 6.23 -31.12 -4.50
C LYS A 86 5.82 -30.28 -3.28
N ALA A 87 6.46 -30.50 -2.13
CA ALA A 87 6.20 -29.74 -0.91
C ALA A 87 6.60 -28.27 -1.06
N SER A 88 7.74 -27.98 -1.68
CA SER A 88 8.20 -26.61 -1.95
C SER A 88 7.21 -25.85 -2.84
N ILE A 89 6.70 -26.48 -3.90
CA ILE A 89 5.67 -25.90 -4.76
C ILE A 89 4.37 -25.65 -3.98
N SER A 90 3.95 -26.62 -3.15
CA SER A 90 2.74 -26.48 -2.33
C SER A 90 2.88 -25.38 -1.28
N LEU A 91 4.02 -25.29 -0.61
CA LEU A 91 4.36 -24.24 0.36
C LEU A 91 4.37 -22.86 -0.32
N ALA A 92 4.98 -22.75 -1.51
CA ALA A 92 4.95 -21.52 -2.30
C ALA A 92 3.51 -21.11 -2.66
N LYS A 93 2.68 -22.06 -3.11
CA LYS A 93 1.24 -21.82 -3.38
C LYS A 93 0.49 -21.36 -2.14
N ARG A 94 0.76 -21.96 -0.96
CA ARG A 94 0.19 -21.51 0.31
C ARG A 94 0.63 -20.10 0.68
N GLY A 95 1.90 -19.76 0.48
CA GLY A 95 2.40 -18.39 0.66
C GLY A 95 1.71 -17.39 -0.27
N VAL A 96 1.46 -17.76 -1.52
CA VAL A 96 0.69 -16.94 -2.47
C VAL A 96 -0.77 -16.82 -2.06
N ALA A 97 -1.42 -17.91 -1.62
CA ALA A 97 -2.79 -17.86 -1.12
C ALA A 97 -2.92 -17.00 0.15
N ALA A 98 -1.95 -17.10 1.07
CA ALA A 98 -1.86 -16.23 2.23
C ALA A 98 -1.64 -14.76 1.83
N SER A 99 -1.02 -14.50 0.69
CA SER A 99 -0.86 -13.14 0.15
C SER A 99 -2.20 -12.49 -0.22
N ALA A 100 -3.24 -13.27 -0.53
CA ALA A 100 -4.59 -12.72 -0.74
C ALA A 100 -5.21 -12.20 0.58
N SER A 101 -4.75 -12.69 1.73
CA SER A 101 -5.15 -12.18 3.04
C SER A 101 -4.34 -10.95 3.47
N ASP A 102 -3.20 -10.68 2.82
CA ASP A 102 -2.28 -9.59 3.16
C ASP A 102 -2.90 -8.21 2.87
N PRO A 103 -3.24 -7.42 3.90
CA PRO A 103 -3.82 -6.09 3.71
C PRO A 103 -2.89 -5.11 3.02
N ASP A 104 -1.56 -5.26 3.16
CA ASP A 104 -0.60 -4.36 2.51
C ASP A 104 -0.67 -4.49 0.98
N ARG A 105 -0.70 -5.72 0.46
CA ARG A 105 -0.87 -5.98 -0.98
C ARG A 105 -2.23 -5.55 -1.50
N ARG A 106 -3.28 -5.76 -0.70
CA ARG A 106 -4.64 -5.33 -1.06
C ARG A 106 -4.76 -3.81 -1.15
N LEU A 107 -4.14 -3.07 -0.22
CA LEU A 107 -4.07 -1.61 -0.27
C LEU A 107 -3.23 -1.12 -1.46
N ASP A 108 -2.12 -1.78 -1.76
CA ASP A 108 -1.29 -1.47 -2.92
C ASP A 108 -2.07 -1.60 -4.24
N MET A 109 -2.82 -2.70 -4.40
CA MET A 109 -3.67 -2.91 -5.57
C MET A 109 -4.76 -1.84 -5.70
N LEU A 110 -5.44 -1.51 -4.59
CA LEU A 110 -6.46 -0.47 -4.58
C LEU A 110 -5.87 0.91 -4.93
N SER A 111 -4.73 1.26 -4.35
CA SER A 111 -4.03 2.52 -4.60
C SER A 111 -3.57 2.64 -6.05
N SER A 112 -2.93 1.59 -6.59
CA SER A 112 -2.45 1.56 -7.98
C SER A 112 -3.61 1.65 -8.97
N SER A 113 -4.68 0.86 -8.75
CA SER A 113 -5.91 0.94 -9.54
C SER A 113 -6.54 2.34 -9.48
N SER A 114 -6.56 2.99 -8.32
CA SER A 114 -7.07 4.36 -8.16
C SER A 114 -6.29 5.37 -9.00
N ILE A 115 -4.95 5.26 -9.04
CA ILE A 115 -4.08 6.14 -9.81
C ILE A 115 -4.35 5.97 -11.31
N GLU A 116 -4.44 4.73 -11.79
CA GLU A 116 -4.71 4.42 -13.20
C GLU A 116 -6.10 4.88 -13.63
N LEU A 117 -7.12 4.61 -12.81
CA LEU A 117 -8.50 5.06 -13.06
C LEU A 117 -8.58 6.58 -13.14
N ARG A 118 -7.91 7.31 -12.23
CA ARG A 118 -7.91 8.79 -12.25
C ARG A 118 -7.20 9.35 -13.46
N ALA A 119 -6.07 8.75 -13.87
CA ALA A 119 -5.34 9.18 -15.06
C ALA A 119 -6.19 8.99 -16.32
N SER A 120 -6.84 7.82 -16.46
CA SER A 120 -7.77 7.53 -17.55
C SER A 120 -8.97 8.49 -17.54
N TRP A 121 -9.59 8.68 -16.38
CA TRP A 121 -10.73 9.58 -16.21
C TRP A 121 -10.39 11.01 -16.61
N THR A 122 -9.26 11.55 -16.14
CA THR A 122 -8.85 12.94 -16.46
C THR A 122 -8.69 13.15 -17.96
N THR A 123 -8.11 12.17 -18.65
CA THR A 123 -7.88 12.25 -20.10
C THR A 123 -9.19 12.15 -20.87
N GLN A 124 -10.06 11.23 -20.46
CA GLN A 124 -11.35 11.01 -21.13
C GLN A 124 -12.34 12.15 -20.88
N GLU A 125 -12.36 12.71 -19.67
CA GLU A 125 -13.17 13.86 -19.29
C GLU A 125 -12.77 15.10 -20.09
N SER A 126 -11.47 15.43 -20.17
CA SER A 126 -11.02 16.57 -20.98
C SER A 126 -11.43 16.42 -22.44
N ARG A 127 -11.24 15.21 -23.00
CA ARG A 127 -11.64 14.94 -24.39
C ARG A 127 -13.15 15.08 -24.58
N SER A 128 -13.96 14.59 -23.64
CA SER A 128 -15.42 14.70 -23.71
C SER A 128 -15.90 16.15 -23.63
N VAL A 129 -15.28 16.96 -22.78
CA VAL A 129 -15.62 18.38 -22.61
C VAL A 129 -15.21 19.19 -23.83
N GLU A 130 -13.98 19.00 -24.32
CA GLU A 130 -13.46 19.70 -25.51
C GLU A 130 -14.27 19.36 -26.77
N TRP A 131 -14.65 18.08 -26.95
CA TRP A 131 -15.44 17.66 -28.11
C TRP A 131 -16.86 18.24 -28.07
N ALA A 132 -17.47 18.34 -26.89
CA ALA A 132 -18.76 19.03 -26.74
C ALA A 132 -18.61 20.54 -27.03
N GLY A 133 -17.55 21.17 -26.52
CA GLY A 133 -17.25 22.59 -26.75
C GLY A 133 -16.94 22.94 -28.21
N LEU A 134 -16.40 22.00 -29.00
CA LEU A 134 -16.20 22.18 -30.44
C LEU A 134 -17.51 22.49 -31.17
N PHE A 135 -18.60 21.82 -30.79
CA PHE A 135 -19.92 22.05 -31.38
C PHE A 135 -20.69 23.14 -30.66
N LEU A 136 -20.52 23.30 -29.35
CA LEU A 136 -21.28 24.26 -28.53
C LEU A 136 -20.35 25.39 -28.04
N PRO A 137 -20.06 26.41 -28.86
CA PRO A 137 -19.08 27.45 -28.52
C PRO A 137 -19.51 28.33 -27.34
N ASP A 138 -20.82 28.47 -27.10
CA ASP A 138 -21.38 29.24 -25.99
C ASP A 138 -21.39 28.47 -24.66
N LEU A 139 -20.94 27.21 -24.67
CA LEU A 139 -20.90 26.37 -23.48
C LEU A 139 -19.78 26.81 -22.54
N ASP A 140 -20.13 27.11 -21.30
CA ASP A 140 -19.14 27.37 -20.24
C ASP A 140 -18.44 26.06 -19.83
N LEU A 141 -17.29 25.81 -20.46
CA LEU A 141 -16.48 24.61 -20.24
C LEU A 141 -15.80 24.57 -18.88
N ASP A 142 -15.65 25.72 -18.21
CA ASP A 142 -14.94 25.83 -16.94
C ASP A 142 -15.88 25.57 -15.76
N SER A 143 -16.99 26.31 -15.70
CA SER A 143 -17.91 26.19 -14.56
C SER A 143 -18.72 24.90 -14.58
N ARG A 144 -19.01 24.37 -15.78
CA ARG A 144 -19.85 23.17 -15.96
C ARG A 144 -19.08 21.93 -16.40
N ARG A 145 -17.75 21.98 -16.35
CA ARG A 145 -16.85 20.89 -16.75
C ARG A 145 -17.29 19.51 -16.27
N ALA A 146 -17.64 19.41 -14.98
CA ALA A 146 -18.00 18.15 -14.33
C ALA A 146 -19.32 17.54 -14.82
N ASP A 147 -20.27 18.39 -15.23
CA ASP A 147 -21.62 17.94 -15.58
C ASP A 147 -21.73 17.58 -17.07
N ILE A 148 -20.90 18.19 -17.93
CA ILE A 148 -20.93 18.04 -19.38
C ILE A 148 -20.91 16.56 -19.83
N PRO A 149 -19.98 15.70 -19.37
CA PRO A 149 -19.98 14.29 -19.78
C PRO A 149 -21.29 13.57 -19.40
N SER A 150 -21.88 13.90 -18.26
CA SER A 150 -23.14 13.28 -17.83
C SER A 150 -24.33 13.70 -18.69
N CYS A 151 -24.39 14.97 -19.11
CA CYS A 151 -25.42 15.47 -20.02
C CYS A 151 -25.25 14.90 -21.43
N VAL A 152 -24.01 14.89 -21.96
CA VAL A 152 -23.71 14.29 -23.27
C VAL A 152 -24.12 12.82 -23.30
N ALA A 153 -23.82 12.05 -22.25
CA ALA A 153 -24.14 10.63 -22.18
C ALA A 153 -25.66 10.34 -22.19
N LYS A 154 -26.47 11.21 -21.58
CA LYS A 154 -27.94 11.10 -21.48
C LYS A 154 -28.68 11.68 -22.68
N SER A 155 -28.07 12.65 -23.37
CA SER A 155 -28.66 13.32 -24.52
C SER A 155 -28.81 12.40 -25.73
N LYS A 156 -29.87 12.64 -26.52
CA LYS A 156 -30.16 11.88 -27.75
C LYS A 156 -29.32 12.35 -28.94
N ASP A 157 -29.14 13.66 -29.07
CA ASP A 157 -28.35 14.33 -30.11
C ASP A 157 -27.81 15.67 -29.58
N ILE A 158 -26.98 16.34 -30.37
CA ILE A 158 -26.37 17.63 -30.01
C ILE A 158 -27.41 18.75 -29.79
N LYS A 159 -28.59 18.68 -30.43
CA LYS A 159 -29.63 19.72 -30.33
C LYS A 159 -30.37 19.63 -28.99
N HIS A 160 -30.68 18.40 -28.58
CA HIS A 160 -31.22 18.11 -27.26
C HIS A 160 -30.21 18.51 -26.18
N LEU A 161 -28.92 18.18 -26.38
CA LEU A 161 -27.86 18.63 -25.49
C LEU A 161 -27.83 20.17 -25.38
N ALA A 162 -27.82 20.89 -26.51
CA ALA A 162 -27.82 22.35 -26.50
C ALA A 162 -29.00 22.92 -25.69
N THR A 163 -30.19 22.35 -25.86
CA THR A 163 -31.40 22.73 -25.15
C THR A 163 -31.31 22.44 -23.64
N GLU A 164 -30.85 21.25 -23.25
CA GLU A 164 -30.66 20.84 -21.86
C GLU A 164 -29.62 21.73 -21.15
N LEU A 165 -28.57 22.11 -21.87
CA LEU A 165 -27.50 22.95 -21.38
C LEU A 165 -27.82 24.45 -21.47
N GLY A 166 -28.99 24.84 -22.00
CA GLY A 166 -29.41 26.24 -22.11
C GLY A 166 -28.54 27.08 -23.07
N VAL A 167 -27.92 26.46 -24.07
CA VAL A 167 -27.05 27.12 -25.06
C VAL A 167 -27.70 27.15 -26.44
N SER A 168 -27.14 27.96 -27.33
CA SER A 168 -27.61 28.05 -28.71
C SER A 168 -27.44 26.71 -29.45
N ILE A 169 -28.39 26.39 -30.33
CA ILE A 169 -28.29 25.21 -31.20
C ILE A 169 -27.18 25.48 -32.21
N PRO A 170 -26.23 24.56 -32.40
CA PRO A 170 -25.10 24.81 -33.28
C PRO A 170 -25.50 24.79 -34.76
N GLY A 171 -24.91 25.70 -35.54
CA GLY A 171 -25.15 25.80 -36.98
C GLY A 171 -24.58 24.61 -37.77
N HIS A 172 -23.53 23.98 -37.25
CA HIS A 172 -22.94 22.76 -37.79
C HIS A 172 -23.16 21.60 -36.82
N LEU A 173 -23.69 20.49 -37.33
CA LEU A 173 -24.05 19.32 -36.53
C LEU A 173 -23.02 18.20 -36.77
N PRO A 174 -22.69 17.40 -35.73
CA PRO A 174 -21.94 16.18 -35.92
C PRO A 174 -22.73 15.19 -36.77
N SER A 175 -22.02 14.32 -37.50
CA SER A 175 -22.66 13.16 -38.12
C SER A 175 -23.20 12.19 -37.07
N GLU A 176 -24.11 11.29 -37.45
CA GLU A 176 -24.65 10.28 -36.51
C GLU A 176 -23.54 9.40 -35.89
N LEU A 177 -22.54 9.02 -36.70
CA LEU A 177 -21.40 8.23 -36.22
C LEU A 177 -20.51 9.04 -35.28
N GLU A 178 -20.29 10.33 -35.59
CA GLU A 178 -19.50 11.21 -34.73
C GLU A 178 -20.20 11.45 -33.39
N TRP A 179 -21.50 11.71 -33.41
CA TRP A 179 -22.30 11.84 -32.19
C TRP A 179 -22.30 10.55 -31.37
N SER A 180 -22.43 9.39 -32.01
CA SER A 180 -22.32 8.09 -31.33
C SER A 180 -20.97 7.92 -30.63
N ALA A 181 -19.87 8.33 -31.29
CA ALA A 181 -18.54 8.31 -30.69
C ALA A 181 -18.41 9.28 -29.51
N MET A 182 -18.94 10.51 -29.62
CA MET A 182 -19.01 11.49 -28.53
C MET A 182 -19.79 10.94 -27.32
N ASN A 183 -20.96 10.38 -27.57
CA ASN A 183 -21.83 9.83 -26.53
C ASN A 183 -21.18 8.62 -25.84
N SER A 184 -20.54 7.73 -26.62
CA SER A 184 -19.79 6.58 -26.09
C SER A 184 -18.62 7.01 -25.19
N GLN A 185 -17.85 8.02 -25.62
CA GLN A 185 -16.78 8.62 -24.82
C GLN A 185 -17.32 9.16 -23.49
N ALA A 186 -18.43 9.91 -23.54
CA ALA A 186 -19.05 10.49 -22.37
C ALA A 186 -19.59 9.42 -21.40
N ARG A 187 -20.19 8.34 -21.90
CA ARG A 187 -20.58 7.16 -21.10
C ARG A 187 -19.38 6.49 -20.44
N GLY A 188 -18.25 6.42 -21.14
CA GLY A 188 -16.98 5.93 -20.58
C GLY A 188 -16.52 6.74 -19.37
N VAL A 189 -16.60 8.08 -19.45
CA VAL A 189 -16.30 8.99 -18.33
C VAL A 189 -17.22 8.73 -17.15
N VAL A 190 -18.54 8.60 -17.38
CA VAL A 190 -19.52 8.31 -16.31
C VAL A 190 -19.20 6.97 -15.62
N SER A 191 -18.95 5.91 -16.39
CA SER A 191 -18.58 4.59 -15.84
C SER A 191 -17.27 4.65 -15.05
N LEU A 192 -16.27 5.40 -15.51
CA LEU A 192 -15.03 5.60 -14.77
C LEU A 192 -15.25 6.35 -13.45
N SER A 193 -16.15 7.34 -13.41
CA SER A 193 -16.53 8.04 -12.18
C SER A 193 -17.11 7.07 -11.14
N GLU A 194 -18.01 6.16 -11.56
CA GLU A 194 -18.60 5.14 -10.68
C GLU A 194 -17.54 4.18 -10.14
N ARG A 195 -16.62 3.71 -11.02
CA ARG A 195 -15.52 2.83 -10.62
C ARG A 195 -14.56 3.49 -9.65
N LEU A 196 -14.27 4.78 -9.83
CA LEU A 196 -13.47 5.58 -8.90
C LEU A 196 -14.12 5.66 -7.53
N LEU A 197 -15.44 5.89 -7.48
CA LEU A 197 -16.19 5.95 -6.23
C LEU A 197 -16.14 4.60 -5.47
N LEU A 198 -16.35 3.49 -6.18
CA LEU A 198 -16.27 2.14 -5.58
C LEU A 198 -14.86 1.82 -5.07
N ASN A 199 -13.83 2.15 -5.86
CA ASN A 199 -12.44 1.97 -5.45
C ASN A 199 -12.10 2.82 -4.21
N GLU A 200 -12.60 4.05 -4.14
CA GLU A 200 -12.44 4.92 -2.99
C GLU A 200 -13.11 4.33 -1.73
N GLN A 201 -14.35 3.84 -1.85
CA GLN A 201 -15.07 3.20 -0.75
C GLN A 201 -14.34 1.96 -0.24
N ALA A 202 -13.90 1.07 -1.12
CA ALA A 202 -13.13 -0.11 -0.76
C ALA A 202 -11.81 0.24 -0.06
N THR A 203 -11.13 1.29 -0.54
CA THR A 203 -9.90 1.80 0.10
C THR A 203 -10.18 2.33 1.50
N LYS A 204 -11.29 3.06 1.68
CA LYS A 204 -11.69 3.59 2.99
C LYS A 204 -11.91 2.48 4.00
N GLU A 205 -12.71 1.49 3.65
CA GLU A 205 -13.06 0.37 4.52
C GLU A 205 -11.82 -0.43 4.95
N LEU A 206 -10.95 -0.76 3.99
CA LEU A 206 -9.73 -1.51 4.28
C LEU A 206 -8.75 -0.71 5.14
N ALA A 207 -8.58 0.59 4.86
CA ALA A 207 -7.68 1.45 5.62
C ALA A 207 -8.14 1.63 7.07
N PHE A 208 -9.44 1.82 7.32
CA PHE A 208 -9.98 1.92 8.68
C PHE A 208 -9.77 0.64 9.48
N THR A 209 -9.91 -0.51 8.83
CA THR A 209 -9.68 -1.80 9.50
C THR A 209 -8.20 -2.04 9.79
N TYR A 210 -7.31 -1.66 8.86
CA TYR A 210 -5.90 -2.04 8.93
C TYR A 210 -4.98 -1.04 9.66
N VAL A 211 -5.28 0.26 9.55
CA VAL A 211 -4.55 1.37 10.18
C VAL A 211 -5.54 2.40 10.76
N PRO A 212 -6.33 2.03 11.80
CA PRO A 212 -7.43 2.85 12.31
C PRO A 212 -6.99 4.20 12.86
N SER A 213 -5.91 4.26 13.67
CA SER A 213 -5.44 5.51 14.27
C SER A 213 -4.88 6.45 13.21
N LEU A 214 -4.11 5.92 12.25
CA LEU A 214 -3.60 6.71 11.14
C LEU A 214 -4.72 7.22 10.23
N SER A 215 -5.69 6.36 9.92
CA SER A 215 -6.86 6.71 9.09
C SER A 215 -7.70 7.82 9.74
N SER A 216 -7.90 7.75 11.05
CA SER A 216 -8.63 8.78 11.79
C SER A 216 -7.87 10.12 11.83
N LEU A 217 -6.53 10.08 11.86
CA LEU A 217 -5.69 11.27 11.94
C LEU A 217 -5.59 12.05 10.62
N ILE A 218 -5.34 11.37 9.50
CA ILE A 218 -5.03 12.01 8.21
C ILE A 218 -6.04 11.68 7.09
N GLY A 219 -7.09 10.95 7.43
CA GLY A 219 -8.05 10.40 6.48
C GLY A 219 -7.58 9.05 5.90
N PRO A 220 -8.52 8.13 5.63
CA PRO A 220 -8.20 6.76 5.20
C PRO A 220 -7.45 6.69 3.87
N LEU A 221 -7.76 7.56 2.90
CA LEU A 221 -7.04 7.58 1.61
C LEU A 221 -5.58 8.02 1.77
N GLY A 222 -5.34 8.99 2.68
CA GLY A 222 -3.99 9.42 3.02
C GLY A 222 -3.22 8.31 3.73
N ALA A 223 -3.86 7.64 4.70
CA ALA A 223 -3.29 6.52 5.44
C ALA A 223 -2.90 5.35 4.52
N ALA A 224 -3.84 4.89 3.68
CA ALA A 224 -3.59 3.88 2.66
C ALA A 224 -2.39 4.25 1.78
N ARG A 225 -2.35 5.49 1.28
CA ARG A 225 -1.25 5.96 0.42
C ARG A 225 0.10 6.01 1.16
N MET A 226 0.14 6.34 2.45
CA MET A 226 1.39 6.26 3.23
C MET A 226 1.88 4.83 3.39
N VAL A 227 0.97 3.89 3.67
CA VAL A 227 1.30 2.46 3.78
C VAL A 227 1.89 1.94 2.47
N VAL A 228 1.24 2.24 1.35
CA VAL A 228 1.70 1.85 0.01
C VAL A 228 3.04 2.47 -0.34
N LEU A 229 3.20 3.79 -0.13
CA LEU A 229 4.47 4.48 -0.40
C LEU A 229 5.64 3.96 0.46
N ALA A 230 5.36 3.45 1.66
CA ALA A 230 6.37 2.84 2.51
C ALA A 230 6.69 1.40 2.11
N GLY A 231 5.85 0.74 1.33
CA GLY A 231 5.94 -0.68 1.00
C GLY A 231 5.44 -1.60 2.12
N GLY A 232 4.49 -1.12 2.93
CA GLY A 232 3.81 -1.91 3.95
C GLY A 232 3.74 -1.24 5.32
N ARG A 233 2.77 -1.65 6.14
CA ARG A 233 2.48 -1.07 7.47
C ARG A 233 3.65 -1.22 8.44
N GLU A 234 4.28 -2.39 8.47
CA GLU A 234 5.44 -2.65 9.33
C GLU A 234 6.59 -1.69 8.99
N ARG A 235 6.91 -1.56 7.69
CA ARG A 235 7.98 -0.66 7.24
C ARG A 235 7.65 0.80 7.56
N LEU A 236 6.39 1.21 7.40
CA LEU A 236 5.92 2.54 7.79
C LEU A 236 6.08 2.78 9.31
N ALA A 237 5.80 1.78 10.15
CA ALA A 237 5.95 1.88 11.61
C ALA A 237 7.41 2.05 12.07
N ARG A 238 8.34 1.42 11.35
CA ARG A 238 9.79 1.53 11.62
C ARG A 238 10.41 2.84 11.12
N MET A 239 9.77 3.54 10.18
CA MET A 239 10.31 4.80 9.66
C MET A 239 10.34 5.91 10.73
N PRO A 240 11.35 6.78 10.72
CA PRO A 240 11.37 7.97 11.57
C PRO A 240 10.41 9.04 11.04
N SER A 241 9.97 9.93 11.93
CA SER A 241 9.03 11.02 11.58
C SER A 241 9.53 11.89 10.42
N GLY A 242 10.84 12.14 10.32
CA GLY A 242 11.42 12.90 9.20
C GLY A 242 11.21 12.24 7.84
N SER A 243 11.29 10.90 7.78
CA SER A 243 11.00 10.14 6.56
C SER A 243 9.52 10.21 6.20
N LEU A 244 8.61 10.06 7.18
CA LEU A 244 7.17 10.24 6.96
C LEU A 244 6.83 11.65 6.47
N GLN A 245 7.55 12.66 6.97
CA GLN A 245 7.36 14.05 6.58
C GLN A 245 7.59 14.26 5.09
N VAL A 246 8.47 13.50 4.43
CA VAL A 246 8.82 13.66 3.00
C VAL A 246 8.52 12.42 2.15
N LEU A 247 7.77 11.46 2.70
CA LEU A 247 7.44 10.20 2.04
C LEU A 247 6.75 10.44 0.68
N GLY A 248 7.24 9.81 -0.39
CA GLY A 248 6.70 9.99 -1.75
C GLY A 248 7.13 11.29 -2.44
N ALA A 249 7.94 12.16 -1.83
CA ALA A 249 8.51 13.35 -2.47
C ALA A 249 9.83 13.04 -3.20
N SER A 250 9.91 11.90 -3.90
CA SER A 250 11.16 11.36 -4.48
C SER A 250 11.84 12.34 -5.46
N GLY A 251 11.06 13.00 -6.33
CA GLY A 251 11.57 14.00 -7.25
C GLY A 251 12.17 15.23 -6.54
N ALA A 252 11.48 15.75 -5.52
CA ALA A 252 11.99 16.88 -4.73
C ALA A 252 13.21 16.51 -3.88
N MET A 253 13.25 15.28 -3.34
CA MET A 253 14.43 14.75 -2.66
C MET A 253 15.62 14.57 -3.62
N ALA A 254 15.37 14.13 -4.85
CA ALA A 254 16.41 14.04 -5.88
C ALA A 254 16.97 15.43 -6.25
N ALA A 255 16.11 16.44 -6.39
CA ALA A 255 16.55 17.82 -6.59
C ALA A 255 17.32 18.35 -5.38
N HIS A 256 16.91 18.01 -4.15
CA HIS A 256 17.63 18.39 -2.93
C HIS A 256 19.05 17.83 -2.90
N ARG A 257 19.25 16.57 -3.32
CA ARG A 257 20.59 15.98 -3.48
C ARG A 257 21.48 16.72 -4.49
N ARG A 258 20.88 17.54 -5.37
CA ARG A 258 21.57 18.42 -6.32
C ARG A 258 21.70 19.88 -5.84
N GLY A 259 21.42 20.15 -4.57
CA GLY A 259 21.57 21.47 -3.95
C GLY A 259 20.29 22.30 -3.85
N ALA A 260 19.14 21.80 -4.32
CA ALA A 260 17.86 22.48 -4.09
C ALA A 260 17.46 22.43 -2.59
N PRO A 261 16.61 23.33 -2.09
CA PRO A 261 16.09 23.24 -0.73
C PRO A 261 15.32 21.92 -0.50
N PRO A 262 15.38 21.31 0.69
CA PRO A 262 14.68 20.06 0.98
C PRO A 262 13.15 20.24 0.93
N PRO A 263 12.39 19.20 0.52
CA PRO A 263 10.94 19.24 0.57
C PRO A 263 10.44 19.39 2.01
N LYS A 264 9.41 20.22 2.20
CA LYS A 264 8.85 20.51 3.52
C LYS A 264 7.78 19.52 3.99
N HIS A 265 7.20 18.77 3.06
CA HIS A 265 6.06 17.89 3.28
C HIS A 265 5.94 16.86 2.16
N SER A 266 5.36 15.71 2.47
CA SER A 266 4.95 14.67 1.54
C SER A 266 3.70 15.11 0.78
N PRO A 267 3.41 14.50 -0.39
CA PRO A 267 2.14 14.73 -1.08
C PRO A 267 0.93 14.41 -0.20
N VAL A 268 1.03 13.39 0.67
CA VAL A 268 -0.04 12.99 1.58
C VAL A 268 -0.28 14.02 2.67
N LEU A 269 0.78 14.52 3.33
CA LEU A 269 0.60 15.56 4.34
C LEU A 269 0.14 16.88 3.73
N PHE A 270 0.60 17.18 2.51
CA PHE A 270 0.17 18.38 1.79
C PHE A 270 -1.31 18.33 1.41
N SER A 271 -1.88 17.17 1.10
CA SER A 271 -3.31 17.06 0.77
C SER A 271 -4.23 17.39 1.95
N MET A 272 -3.74 17.37 3.19
CA MET A 272 -4.54 17.79 4.34
C MET A 272 -4.81 19.31 4.28
N PRO A 273 -6.07 19.76 4.44
CA PRO A 273 -6.41 21.19 4.47
C PRO A 273 -5.61 21.99 5.51
N LEU A 274 -5.29 21.38 6.66
CA LEU A 274 -4.45 21.98 7.70
C LEU A 274 -3.06 22.39 7.19
N VAL A 275 -2.53 21.70 6.17
CA VAL A 275 -1.22 22.01 5.57
C VAL A 275 -1.38 22.83 4.30
N SER A 276 -2.20 22.40 3.34
CA SER A 276 -2.34 23.08 2.03
C SER A 276 -2.86 24.50 2.16
N ARG A 277 -3.88 24.73 3.00
CA ARG A 277 -4.50 26.05 3.21
C ARG A 277 -3.68 26.95 4.15
N SER A 278 -2.61 26.44 4.75
CA SER A 278 -1.73 27.23 5.63
C SER A 278 -0.72 28.06 4.83
N PRO A 279 -0.24 29.21 5.37
CA PRO A 279 0.78 30.03 4.73
C PRO A 279 2.09 29.28 4.47
N ARG A 280 2.77 29.58 3.36
CA ARG A 280 3.97 28.86 2.87
C ARG A 280 5.11 28.74 3.90
N TRP A 281 5.25 29.72 4.80
CA TRP A 281 6.27 29.72 5.85
C TRP A 281 5.91 28.82 7.05
N VAL A 282 4.64 28.43 7.20
CA VAL A 282 4.16 27.59 8.32
C VAL A 282 3.94 26.14 7.91
N ARG A 283 3.67 25.85 6.62
CA ARG A 283 3.38 24.48 6.12
C ARG A 283 4.35 23.42 6.62
N GLY A 284 5.66 23.70 6.58
CA GLY A 284 6.68 22.76 7.04
C GLY A 284 6.67 22.51 8.55
N LYS A 285 6.22 23.46 9.37
CA LYS A 285 6.07 23.29 10.83
C LYS A 285 4.90 22.37 11.14
N ILE A 286 3.76 22.59 10.48
CA ILE A 286 2.56 21.76 10.63
C ILE A 286 2.82 20.35 10.10
N ALA A 287 3.43 20.22 8.91
CA ALA A 287 3.77 18.92 8.34
C ALA A 287 4.72 18.12 9.24
N ARG A 288 5.73 18.76 9.86
CA ARG A 288 6.61 18.09 10.83
C ARG A 288 5.84 17.58 12.05
N PHE A 289 4.95 18.41 12.61
CA PHE A 289 4.12 18.01 13.75
C PHE A 289 3.21 16.83 13.39
N LEU A 290 2.50 16.92 12.27
CA LEU A 290 1.62 15.85 11.79
C LEU A 290 2.40 14.58 11.48
N ALA A 291 3.55 14.65 10.83
CA ALA A 291 4.40 13.48 10.59
C ALA A 291 4.81 12.78 11.89
N GLY A 292 5.08 13.54 12.95
CA GLY A 292 5.36 13.00 14.28
C GLY A 292 4.17 12.22 14.83
N LYS A 293 2.96 12.78 14.73
CA LYS A 293 1.73 12.11 15.16
C LYS A 293 1.39 10.89 14.29
N CYS A 294 1.58 10.96 12.97
CA CYS A 294 1.43 9.82 12.07
C CYS A 294 2.37 8.69 12.46
N SER A 295 3.63 9.00 12.80
CA SER A 295 4.63 8.01 13.23
C SER A 295 4.22 7.28 14.50
N ILE A 296 3.56 7.95 15.44
CA ILE A 296 3.02 7.31 16.64
C ILE A 296 1.76 6.50 16.28
N ALA A 297 0.85 7.06 15.49
CA ALA A 297 -0.41 6.41 15.10
C ALA A 297 -0.16 5.06 14.40
N VAL A 298 0.74 5.02 13.41
CA VAL A 298 1.05 3.77 12.71
C VAL A 298 1.71 2.73 13.62
N ARG A 299 2.51 3.15 14.62
CA ARG A 299 3.12 2.22 15.58
C ARG A 299 2.08 1.63 16.50
N VAL A 300 1.12 2.44 16.96
CA VAL A 300 -0.03 1.95 17.72
C VAL A 300 -0.81 0.92 16.90
N ASP A 301 -1.11 1.24 15.63
CA ASP A 301 -1.84 0.35 14.73
C ASP A 301 -1.08 -0.96 14.45
N HIS A 302 0.26 -0.91 14.32
CA HIS A 302 1.09 -2.07 14.02
C HIS A 302 1.36 -2.98 15.22
N PHE A 303 1.67 -2.40 16.39
CA PHE A 303 2.06 -3.14 17.60
C PHE A 303 0.88 -3.50 18.51
N GLY A 304 -0.36 -3.40 18.04
CA GLY A 304 -1.56 -3.80 18.78
C GLY A 304 -1.94 -2.88 19.93
N GLY A 305 -1.57 -1.59 19.84
CA GLY A 305 -1.98 -0.59 20.82
C GLY A 305 -3.46 -0.21 20.68
N GLN A 306 -4.00 0.47 21.68
CA GLN A 306 -5.38 0.97 21.63
C GLN A 306 -5.54 2.05 20.54
N SER A 307 -6.46 1.81 19.61
CA SER A 307 -6.82 2.76 18.55
C SER A 307 -7.20 4.12 19.12
N TRP A 308 -6.82 5.19 18.41
CA TRP A 308 -7.10 6.55 18.86
C TRP A 308 -8.57 6.92 18.70
N ASP A 309 -9.13 7.57 19.71
CA ASP A 309 -10.49 8.10 19.70
C ASP A 309 -10.58 9.49 19.04
N ASP A 310 -11.81 9.89 18.72
CA ASP A 310 -12.10 11.16 18.07
C ASP A 310 -11.66 12.37 18.92
N GLU A 311 -11.69 12.26 20.25
CA GLU A 311 -11.27 13.35 21.14
C GLU A 311 -9.77 13.61 21.04
N LYS A 312 -8.96 12.55 21.04
CA LYS A 312 -7.51 12.65 20.84
C LYS A 312 -7.19 13.21 19.46
N ILE A 313 -7.89 12.78 18.41
CA ILE A 313 -7.71 13.32 17.06
C ILE A 313 -8.03 14.82 17.01
N LYS A 314 -9.18 15.23 17.56
CA LYS A 314 -9.58 16.65 17.65
C LYS A 314 -8.55 17.48 18.40
N LYS A 315 -8.01 16.96 19.52
CA LYS A 315 -6.94 17.63 20.27
C LYS A 315 -5.68 17.82 19.42
N ILE A 316 -5.26 16.80 18.68
CA ILE A 316 -4.09 16.88 17.79
C ILE A 316 -4.32 17.91 16.67
N HIS A 317 -5.51 17.93 16.06
CA HIS A 317 -5.83 18.92 15.03
C HIS A 317 -5.86 20.36 15.57
N ARG A 318 -6.42 20.59 16.76
CA ARG A 318 -6.35 21.89 17.46
C ARG A 318 -4.91 22.30 17.76
N GLU A 319 -4.06 21.37 18.19
CA GLU A 319 -2.63 21.64 18.38
C GLU A 319 -1.96 22.07 17.06
N ALA A 320 -2.29 21.41 15.94
CA ALA A 320 -1.78 21.78 14.62
C ALA A 320 -2.24 23.18 14.17
N GLU A 321 -3.49 23.55 14.45
CA GLU A 321 -4.03 24.89 14.21
C GLU A 321 -3.32 25.95 15.08
N SER A 322 -3.06 25.65 16.35
CA SER A 322 -2.32 26.56 17.23
C SER A 322 -0.88 26.83 16.75
N ILE A 323 -0.27 25.90 15.99
CA ILE A 323 1.03 26.12 15.35
C ILE A 323 0.88 27.13 14.21
N ARG A 324 -0.21 27.07 13.44
CA ARG A 324 -0.50 28.06 12.39
C ARG A 324 -0.59 29.47 12.99
N ASP A 325 -1.34 29.59 14.08
CA ASP A 325 -1.70 30.88 14.66
C ASP A 325 -0.51 31.54 15.39
N ARG A 326 0.47 30.75 15.85
CA ARG A 326 1.73 31.24 16.42
C ARG A 326 2.66 31.92 15.41
N PHE A 327 2.46 31.74 14.10
CA PHE A 327 3.33 32.31 13.06
C PHE A 327 2.52 33.11 12.02
N PRO A 328 1.85 34.22 12.42
CA PRO A 328 0.96 34.97 11.55
C PRO A 328 1.70 35.75 10.45
N ARG A 329 2.97 36.10 10.69
CA ARG A 329 3.80 36.87 9.76
C ARG A 329 4.94 36.02 9.19
N PRO A 330 5.37 36.29 7.94
CA PRO A 330 6.54 35.62 7.38
C PRO A 330 7.80 35.95 8.22
N PRO A 331 8.76 35.02 8.32
CA PRO A 331 10.04 35.31 8.94
C PRO A 331 10.72 36.48 8.21
N LYS A 332 11.36 37.38 8.96
CA LYS A 332 12.18 38.46 8.37
C LYS A 332 13.24 37.79 7.47
N ARG A 333 13.31 38.21 6.20
CA ARG A 333 14.40 37.78 5.31
C ARG A 333 15.69 38.38 5.88
N GLY A 334 16.59 37.51 6.33
CA GLY A 334 17.99 37.84 6.58
C GLY A 334 18.78 37.78 5.28
#